data_AF-A0A2R6NZL9-F1
#
_entry.id   AF-A0A2R6NZL9-F1
#
_cell.length_a   1.000
_cell.length_b   1.000
_cell.length_c   1.000
_cell.angle_alpha   90.00
_cell.angle_beta   90.00
_cell.angle_gamma   90.00
#
_symmetry.space_group_name_H-M   'P 1'
#
loop_
_entity.id
_entity.type
_entity.pdbx_description
1 polymer ?
#
loop_
_entity_poly.entity_id
_entity_poly.type
_entity_poly.pdbx_seq_one_letter_code
_entity_poly.pdbx_strand_id
1 'polypeptide(L)'
;MSSHSNYGAACPYCNAVFPHRNAMKHHIVMSPACQLKLDEHHLVQRELWRANRQQGVVDARPSIPPISNEPMSIDTLDADLAYPDEDVVVTPSPRLATVEDLPEQEAEQYALPFAAEHQVGATFGVAKTAFDAIRDDQVLHGAEIWGPFQDSKQWELAKWLIKNVGHNQAEEFLKLGIIQDAGLDYPNKDRLYKAVDELPTGLDWQCKEVIQTGDLMNANGEALTETLEVWYRDPMDCIRELLGNPLFAKMLAYAPERVYHNKEGINRHIDKTWTGNWWWDLQKKMPTGTTIAPVILSSDKMRLSQFCGDKSAWPIYLTVGNLAKEVRRSPTMHGTVLLGYLPVGKLDCFSEGARLLARYQAFHSCMRIILDSLVEAGKSGAYITCADRQIRFVMPVLATYVADYPEQCLVSGCMENRCPTGQIAQEEVMSTVYHEIERRHWTYWMPIGTIRYLANSRTGSRLLDFALSTSPFGRISHMPISSPALHPTCCISCIKAFSKI
;
A
#
# COMPACT_ATOMS: atom_id res chain seq x y z
N MET A 1 -16.11 -51.23 18.00
CA MET A 1 -14.69 -51.20 17.59
C MET A 1 -14.67 -51.09 16.08
N SER A 2 -14.64 -49.87 15.56
CA SER A 2 -14.68 -49.57 14.12
C SER A 2 -13.30 -49.07 13.72
N SER A 3 -12.66 -49.84 12.85
CA SER A 3 -11.31 -49.65 12.31
C SER A 3 -11.25 -48.47 11.33
N HIS A 4 -10.45 -47.44 11.64
CA HIS A 4 -10.03 -46.44 10.66
C HIS A 4 -8.95 -47.03 9.75
N SER A 5 -9.25 -47.12 8.46
CA SER A 5 -8.30 -47.44 7.39
C SER A 5 -7.36 -46.25 7.16
N ASN A 6 -6.10 -46.35 7.62
CA ASN A 6 -5.02 -45.44 7.25
C ASN A 6 -4.62 -45.68 5.79
N TYR A 7 -5.04 -44.84 4.86
CA TYR A 7 -4.48 -44.81 3.51
C TYR A 7 -3.19 -43.99 3.53
N GLY A 8 -2.04 -44.67 3.42
CA GLY A 8 -0.74 -44.02 3.26
C GLY A 8 -0.64 -43.28 1.91
N ALA A 9 0.08 -42.15 1.88
CA ALA A 9 0.32 -41.36 0.68
C ALA A 9 1.62 -41.79 0.01
N ALA A 10 1.60 -42.16 -1.29
CA ALA A 10 2.78 -42.58 -2.03
C ALA A 10 3.37 -41.44 -2.85
N CYS A 11 4.70 -41.28 -2.82
CA CYS A 11 5.41 -40.29 -3.63
C CYS A 11 5.27 -40.61 -5.12
N PRO A 12 4.82 -39.67 -5.97
CA PRO A 12 4.59 -39.93 -7.39
C PRO A 12 5.88 -40.10 -8.21
N TYR A 13 7.05 -39.78 -7.63
CA TYR A 13 8.34 -39.79 -8.33
C TYR A 13 9.21 -41.03 -8.03
N CYS A 14 8.99 -41.65 -6.87
CA CYS A 14 9.75 -42.81 -6.39
C CYS A 14 8.88 -43.93 -5.78
N ASN A 15 7.56 -43.75 -5.70
CA ASN A 15 6.58 -44.69 -5.13
C ASN A 15 6.80 -45.09 -3.66
N ALA A 16 7.66 -44.38 -2.91
CA ALA A 16 7.79 -44.58 -1.47
C ALA A 16 6.46 -44.21 -0.76
N VAL A 17 6.02 -45.07 0.16
CA VAL A 17 4.74 -44.92 0.87
C VAL A 17 4.97 -44.28 2.23
N PHE A 18 4.20 -43.23 2.53
CA PHE A 18 4.31 -42.44 3.75
C PHE A 18 3.02 -42.50 4.57
N PRO A 19 3.11 -42.41 5.90
CA PRO A 19 1.95 -42.51 6.80
C PRO A 19 0.94 -41.38 6.60
N HIS A 20 1.35 -40.22 6.09
CA HIS A 20 0.46 -39.11 5.72
C HIS A 20 1.08 -38.22 4.63
N ARG A 21 0.24 -37.41 3.98
CA ARG A 21 0.60 -36.57 2.81
C ARG A 21 1.72 -35.57 3.10
N ASN A 22 1.80 -35.05 4.33
CA ASN A 22 2.87 -34.10 4.71
C ASN A 22 4.25 -34.78 4.77
N ALA A 23 4.34 -36.03 5.24
CA ALA A 23 5.60 -36.78 5.23
C ALA A 23 6.06 -37.08 3.79
N MET A 24 5.12 -37.36 2.88
CA MET A 24 5.40 -37.51 1.45
C MET A 24 5.92 -36.19 0.83
N LYS A 25 5.28 -35.05 1.11
CA LYS A 25 5.74 -33.74 0.62
C LYS A 25 7.15 -33.41 1.13
N HIS A 26 7.40 -33.63 2.41
CA HIS A 26 8.73 -33.43 3.01
C HIS A 26 9.78 -34.34 2.35
N HIS A 27 9.44 -35.60 2.05
CA HIS A 27 10.32 -36.49 1.30
C HIS A 27 10.66 -35.98 -0.10
N ILE A 28 9.69 -35.43 -0.83
CA ILE A 28 9.92 -34.91 -2.19
C ILE A 28 10.97 -33.78 -2.17
N VAL A 29 10.86 -32.88 -1.19
CA VAL A 29 11.80 -31.75 -1.01
C VAL A 29 13.18 -32.21 -0.55
N MET A 30 13.24 -33.22 0.34
CA MET A 30 14.50 -33.71 0.92
C MET A 30 15.23 -34.72 0.04
N SER A 31 14.58 -35.31 -0.96
CA SER A 31 15.18 -36.28 -1.87
C SER A 31 15.61 -35.60 -3.16
N PRO A 32 16.92 -35.44 -3.42
CA PRO A 32 17.41 -34.74 -4.62
C PRO A 32 16.85 -35.33 -5.93
N ALA A 33 16.67 -36.66 -5.98
CA ALA A 33 16.12 -37.35 -7.13
C ALA A 33 14.62 -37.11 -7.35
N CYS A 34 13.84 -36.87 -6.29
CA CYS A 34 12.41 -36.56 -6.41
C CYS A 34 12.20 -35.07 -6.68
N GLN A 35 13.03 -34.21 -6.09
CA GLN A 35 13.00 -32.78 -6.32
C GLN A 35 13.34 -32.43 -7.77
N LEU A 36 14.38 -33.05 -8.36
CA LEU A 36 14.71 -32.90 -9.78
C LEU A 36 13.54 -33.27 -10.70
N LYS A 37 12.85 -34.37 -10.41
CA LYS A 37 11.67 -34.80 -11.19
C LYS A 37 10.47 -33.87 -11.02
N LEU A 38 10.30 -33.27 -9.83
CA LEU A 38 9.29 -32.24 -9.58
C LEU A 38 9.59 -30.96 -10.39
N ASP A 39 10.85 -30.54 -10.42
CA ASP A 39 11.29 -29.37 -11.17
C ASP A 39 11.16 -29.57 -12.68
N GLU A 40 11.53 -30.75 -13.21
CA GLU A 40 11.30 -31.13 -14.60
C GLU A 40 9.80 -31.13 -14.95
N HIS A 41 8.95 -31.69 -14.07
CA HIS A 41 7.51 -31.66 -14.26
C HIS A 41 6.96 -30.22 -14.28
N HIS A 42 7.47 -29.33 -13.43
CA HIS A 42 7.10 -27.92 -13.42
C HIS A 42 7.56 -27.17 -14.67
N LEU A 43 8.74 -27.50 -15.21
CA LEU A 43 9.25 -26.93 -16.46
C LEU A 43 8.36 -27.34 -17.65
N VAL A 44 8.04 -28.63 -17.77
CA VAL A 44 7.14 -29.14 -18.83
C VAL A 44 5.75 -28.49 -18.74
N GLN A 45 5.18 -28.36 -17.54
CA GLN A 45 3.90 -27.67 -17.35
C GLN A 45 3.97 -26.18 -17.76
N ARG A 46 5.10 -25.52 -17.47
CA ARG A 46 5.31 -24.11 -17.83
C ARG A 46 5.50 -23.92 -19.33
N GLU A 47 6.13 -24.88 -20.02
CA GLU A 47 6.26 -24.90 -21.48
C GLU A 47 4.94 -25.21 -22.18
N LEU A 48 4.17 -26.18 -21.68
CA LEU A 48 2.81 -26.47 -22.17
C LEU A 48 1.87 -25.26 -22.01
N TRP A 49 1.95 -24.57 -20.87
CA TRP A 49 1.20 -23.35 -20.64
C TRP A 49 1.59 -22.24 -21.62
N ARG A 50 2.88 -22.08 -21.93
CA ARG A 50 3.38 -21.12 -22.93
C ARG A 50 2.93 -21.48 -24.35
N ALA A 51 2.98 -22.76 -24.72
CA ALA A 51 2.55 -23.25 -26.03
C ALA A 51 1.04 -23.06 -26.25
N ASN A 52 0.22 -23.39 -25.24
CA ASN A 52 -1.24 -23.19 -25.29
C ASN A 52 -1.62 -21.70 -25.40
N ARG A 53 -0.81 -20.80 -24.81
CA ARG A 53 -1.02 -19.35 -24.91
C ARG A 53 -0.68 -18.79 -26.30
N GLN A 54 0.26 -19.39 -27.03
CA GLN A 54 0.66 -18.96 -28.37
C GLN A 54 -0.30 -19.45 -29.47
N GLN A 55 -1.05 -20.54 -29.25
CA GLN A 55 -1.90 -21.12 -30.29
C GLN A 55 -3.35 -20.64 -30.29
N GLY A 56 -3.79 -19.82 -29.34
CA GLY A 56 -5.12 -19.20 -29.37
C GLY A 56 -6.28 -20.20 -29.52
N VAL A 57 -6.13 -21.42 -29.01
CA VAL A 57 -7.18 -22.45 -29.10
C VAL A 57 -8.20 -22.23 -27.99
N VAL A 58 -9.44 -21.99 -28.42
CA VAL A 58 -10.64 -21.90 -27.59
C VAL A 58 -11.12 -23.32 -27.26
N ASP A 59 -11.29 -23.59 -25.96
CA ASP A 59 -11.82 -24.78 -25.27
C ASP A 59 -12.16 -26.06 -26.07
N ALA A 60 -11.52 -27.17 -25.65
CA ALA A 60 -12.15 -28.48 -25.59
C ALA A 60 -11.91 -29.09 -24.19
N ARG A 61 -13.00 -29.26 -23.43
CA ARG A 61 -13.00 -29.84 -22.08
C ARG A 61 -12.49 -31.29 -22.08
N PRO A 62 -11.56 -31.68 -21.18
CA PRO A 62 -11.46 -33.06 -20.72
C PRO A 62 -12.35 -33.27 -19.49
N SER A 63 -13.12 -34.35 -19.50
CA SER A 63 -14.03 -34.81 -18.44
C SER A 63 -13.30 -34.95 -17.10
N ILE A 64 -13.75 -34.20 -16.09
CA ILE A 64 -13.25 -34.29 -14.71
C ILE A 64 -13.95 -35.47 -14.01
N PRO A 65 -13.23 -36.45 -13.42
CA PRO A 65 -13.84 -37.48 -12.58
C PRO A 65 -14.40 -36.86 -11.29
N PRO A 66 -15.43 -37.44 -10.66
CA PRO A 66 -16.13 -36.80 -9.55
C PRO A 66 -15.19 -36.65 -8.34
N ILE A 67 -14.90 -35.41 -7.94
CA ILE A 67 -14.15 -35.11 -6.73
C ILE A 67 -15.15 -34.95 -5.58
N SER A 68 -14.90 -35.71 -4.52
CA SER A 68 -15.63 -35.77 -3.26
C SER A 68 -15.70 -34.42 -2.55
N ASN A 69 -16.84 -34.14 -1.93
CA ASN A 69 -17.13 -32.96 -1.09
C ASN A 69 -16.33 -32.98 0.23
N GLU A 70 -15.02 -32.81 0.19
CA GLU A 70 -14.25 -32.42 1.38
C GLU A 70 -13.52 -31.09 1.15
N PRO A 71 -13.68 -30.10 2.06
CA PRO A 71 -13.07 -28.78 1.92
C PRO A 71 -11.55 -28.86 2.04
N MET A 72 -10.83 -28.16 1.15
CA MET A 72 -9.40 -27.91 1.30
C MET A 72 -9.18 -27.02 2.54
N SER A 73 -8.70 -27.62 3.63
CA SER A 73 -8.16 -26.89 4.78
C SER A 73 -6.96 -26.04 4.31
N ILE A 74 -7.09 -24.73 4.42
CA ILE A 74 -6.03 -23.75 4.11
C ILE A 74 -5.09 -23.58 5.31
N ASP A 75 -4.62 -24.69 5.88
CA ASP A 75 -3.55 -24.71 6.85
C ASP A 75 -2.42 -25.54 6.26
N THR A 76 -1.18 -25.02 6.28
CA THR A 76 0.11 -25.64 5.87
C THR A 76 0.79 -25.18 4.57
N LEU A 77 0.92 -23.87 4.37
CA LEU A 77 2.05 -23.31 3.61
C LEU A 77 2.70 -22.18 4.43
N ASP A 78 3.41 -22.56 5.47
CA ASP A 78 4.61 -21.89 6.02
C ASP A 78 5.07 -22.68 7.25
N ALA A 79 5.94 -23.67 7.03
CA ALA A 79 6.77 -24.23 8.08
C ALA A 79 8.04 -24.82 7.47
N ASP A 80 9.17 -24.37 8.00
CA ASP A 80 10.49 -25.00 7.99
C ASP A 80 11.34 -24.93 6.70
N LEU A 81 12.08 -23.83 6.58
CA LEU A 81 13.42 -23.83 5.99
C LEU A 81 14.42 -23.19 6.97
N ALA A 82 14.78 -23.93 8.02
CA ALA A 82 16.05 -23.75 8.71
C ALA A 82 17.10 -24.58 7.96
N TYR A 83 18.04 -23.92 7.28
CA TYR A 83 19.23 -24.59 6.74
C TYR A 83 20.30 -24.67 7.84
N PRO A 84 20.96 -25.82 8.03
CA PRO A 84 22.17 -25.89 8.84
C PRO A 84 23.34 -25.21 8.11
N ASP A 85 24.14 -24.47 8.88
CA ASP A 85 25.46 -23.97 8.49
C ASP A 85 26.36 -25.15 8.09
N GLU A 86 26.72 -25.26 6.82
CA GLU A 86 27.95 -25.92 6.39
C GLU A 86 28.69 -25.01 5.40
N ASP A 87 29.86 -24.55 5.82
CA ASP A 87 30.82 -23.79 5.04
C ASP A 87 31.30 -24.59 3.83
N VAL A 88 30.78 -24.26 2.64
CA VAL A 88 31.38 -24.66 1.37
C VAL A 88 31.62 -23.41 0.53
N VAL A 89 32.86 -22.93 0.55
CA VAL A 89 33.35 -21.86 -0.32
C VAL A 89 33.38 -22.36 -1.76
N VAL A 90 32.30 -22.14 -2.50
CA VAL A 90 32.31 -22.14 -3.97
C VAL A 90 31.99 -20.72 -4.38
N THR A 91 32.99 -19.96 -4.80
CA THR A 91 32.84 -18.61 -5.36
C THR A 91 32.06 -18.69 -6.68
N PRO A 92 30.79 -18.25 -6.76
CA PRO A 92 30.10 -18.11 -8.02
C PRO A 92 30.49 -16.75 -8.60
N SER A 93 30.95 -16.72 -9.84
CA SER A 93 31.18 -15.47 -10.57
C SER A 93 29.89 -14.64 -10.54
N PRO A 94 29.90 -13.40 -10.04
CA PRO A 94 28.70 -12.61 -9.91
C PRO A 94 28.22 -12.27 -11.32
N ARG A 95 27.11 -12.88 -11.73
CA ARG A 95 26.26 -12.27 -12.77
C ARG A 95 25.60 -11.05 -12.14
N LEU A 96 26.38 -9.99 -11.98
CA LEU A 96 25.83 -8.64 -11.86
C LEU A 96 25.01 -8.43 -13.12
N ALA A 97 23.69 -8.33 -13.00
CA ALA A 97 22.93 -7.58 -13.98
C ALA A 97 23.33 -6.12 -13.76
N THR A 98 24.38 -5.66 -14.46
CA THR A 98 24.60 -4.23 -14.65
C THR A 98 23.43 -3.73 -15.48
N VAL A 99 22.46 -3.09 -14.82
CA VAL A 99 21.64 -2.09 -15.48
C VAL A 99 22.60 -0.94 -15.73
N GLU A 100 23.18 -0.88 -16.92
CA GLU A 100 23.81 0.34 -17.38
C GLU A 100 22.68 1.37 -17.49
N ASP A 101 22.65 2.33 -16.56
CA ASP A 101 21.92 3.57 -16.76
C ASP A 101 22.57 4.27 -17.95
N LEU A 102 22.09 3.95 -19.15
CA LEU A 102 22.38 4.76 -20.33
C LEU A 102 21.96 6.19 -19.95
N PRO A 103 22.85 7.19 -20.08
CA PRO A 103 22.41 8.57 -19.91
C PRO A 103 21.26 8.77 -20.89
N GLU A 104 20.07 9.09 -20.38
CA GLU A 104 18.99 9.59 -21.21
C GLU A 104 19.57 10.81 -21.93
N GLN A 105 19.92 10.63 -23.20
CA GLN A 105 20.19 11.76 -24.08
C GLN A 105 18.99 12.69 -23.93
N GLU A 106 19.22 13.94 -23.52
CA GLU A 106 18.19 14.97 -23.43
C GLU A 106 17.60 15.19 -24.84
N ALA A 107 16.71 14.29 -25.24
CA ALA A 107 15.95 14.42 -26.46
C ALA A 107 15.06 15.64 -26.28
N GLU A 108 15.07 16.54 -27.28
CA GLU A 108 14.24 17.75 -27.24
C GLU A 108 12.77 17.35 -26.98
N GLN A 109 12.25 17.74 -25.82
CA GLN A 109 10.86 17.51 -25.45
C GLN A 109 10.03 18.76 -25.76
N TYR A 110 8.88 18.54 -26.39
CA TYR A 110 7.94 19.58 -26.77
C TYR A 110 6.70 19.48 -25.88
N ALA A 111 6.53 20.43 -24.97
CA ALA A 111 5.37 20.50 -24.09
C ALA A 111 4.28 21.41 -24.66
N LEU A 112 3.08 20.86 -24.84
CA LEU A 112 1.86 21.59 -25.14
C LEU A 112 1.09 21.82 -23.84
N PRO A 113 1.01 23.07 -23.33
CA PRO A 113 0.28 23.38 -22.12
C PRO A 113 -1.23 23.16 -22.30
N PHE A 114 -1.95 22.98 -21.19
CA PHE A 114 -3.41 22.96 -21.23
C PHE A 114 -3.98 24.31 -21.68
N ALA A 115 -5.16 24.25 -22.27
CA ALA A 115 -5.79 25.41 -22.91
C ALA A 115 -6.10 26.51 -21.88
N ALA A 116 -5.65 27.74 -22.17
CA ALA A 116 -5.62 28.86 -21.23
C ALA A 116 -7.02 29.33 -20.81
N GLU A 117 -8.03 29.13 -21.65
CA GLU A 117 -9.44 29.47 -21.39
C GLU A 117 -10.02 28.75 -20.16
N HIS A 118 -9.46 27.60 -19.78
CA HIS A 118 -9.87 26.85 -18.59
C HIS A 118 -9.24 27.39 -17.30
N GLN A 119 -8.26 28.30 -17.38
CA GLN A 119 -7.57 28.91 -16.24
C GLN A 119 -7.10 27.87 -15.21
N VAL A 120 -6.59 26.72 -15.68
CA VAL A 120 -6.14 25.64 -14.80
C VAL A 120 -4.95 26.13 -13.96
N GLY A 121 -4.95 25.82 -12.67
CA GLY A 121 -3.92 26.33 -11.76
C GLY A 121 -4.12 27.79 -11.34
N ALA A 122 -5.28 28.40 -11.63
CA ALA A 122 -5.62 29.75 -11.19
C ALA A 122 -5.44 29.95 -9.69
N THR A 123 -4.98 31.14 -9.34
CA THR A 123 -4.68 31.53 -7.96
C THR A 123 -5.74 32.52 -7.46
N PHE A 124 -6.19 32.32 -6.23
CA PHE A 124 -7.29 33.08 -5.61
C PHE A 124 -6.81 33.94 -4.43
N GLY A 125 -5.49 34.07 -4.26
CA GLY A 125 -4.87 34.85 -3.21
C GLY A 125 -3.55 34.23 -2.75
N VAL A 126 -2.92 34.89 -1.78
CA VAL A 126 -1.69 34.44 -1.14
C VAL A 126 -1.97 34.20 0.33
N ALA A 127 -1.54 33.06 0.85
CA ALA A 127 -1.67 32.71 2.26
C ALA A 127 -0.41 31.99 2.77
N LYS A 128 -0.23 32.00 4.09
CA LYS A 128 0.81 31.20 4.74
C LYS A 128 0.42 29.72 4.70
N THR A 129 1.40 28.85 4.44
CA THR A 129 1.22 27.40 4.55
C THR A 129 1.21 26.97 6.03
N ALA A 130 0.79 25.74 6.32
CA ALA A 130 0.94 25.17 7.66
C ALA A 130 2.42 25.13 8.10
N PHE A 131 3.34 24.89 7.16
CA PHE A 131 4.78 24.93 7.39
C PHE A 131 5.31 26.33 7.70
N ASP A 132 4.75 27.36 7.06
CA ASP A 132 5.05 28.75 7.42
C ASP A 132 4.57 29.07 8.85
N ALA A 133 3.39 28.58 9.24
CA ALA A 133 2.87 28.76 10.60
C ALA A 133 3.75 28.04 11.64
N ILE A 134 4.18 26.80 11.37
CA ILE A 134 5.11 26.05 12.23
C ILE A 134 6.43 26.80 12.37
N ARG A 135 7.01 27.27 11.26
CA ARG A 135 8.25 28.05 11.29
C ARG A 135 8.08 29.34 12.11
N ASP A 136 6.99 30.08 11.88
CA ASP A 136 6.74 31.34 12.57
C ASP A 136 6.56 31.11 14.08
N ASP A 137 5.88 30.02 14.49
CA ASP A 137 5.75 29.61 15.88
C ASP A 137 7.10 29.25 16.52
N GLN A 138 7.95 28.50 15.82
CA GLN A 138 9.31 28.20 16.26
C GLN A 138 10.14 29.47 16.46
N VAL A 139 10.06 30.42 15.52
CA VAL A 139 10.75 31.71 15.63
C VAL A 139 10.23 32.52 16.83
N LEU A 140 8.91 32.53 17.06
CA LEU A 140 8.31 33.24 18.19
C LEU A 140 8.74 32.69 19.55
N HIS A 141 8.88 31.37 19.67
CA HIS A 141 9.36 30.71 20.89
C HIS A 141 10.89 30.72 21.03
N GLY A 142 11.61 31.31 20.07
CA GLY A 142 13.08 31.30 20.04
C GLY A 142 13.66 29.90 19.87
N ALA A 143 12.87 28.94 19.37
CA ALA A 143 13.34 27.60 19.09
C ALA A 143 14.36 27.64 17.95
N GLU A 144 15.49 26.95 18.14
CA GLU A 144 16.48 26.81 17.09
C GLU A 144 15.98 25.87 15.98
N ILE A 145 16.70 25.83 14.84
CA ILE A 145 16.39 24.98 13.67
C ILE A 145 16.23 23.51 14.08
N TRP A 146 16.92 23.10 15.16
CA TRP A 146 16.92 21.73 15.65
C TRP A 146 15.82 21.44 16.67
N GLY A 147 14.94 22.39 17.01
CA GLY A 147 13.90 22.22 18.02
C GLY A 147 14.42 22.41 19.45
N PRO A 148 13.99 21.62 20.46
CA PRO A 148 14.42 21.77 21.86
C PRO A 148 15.86 21.28 22.11
N PHE A 149 16.58 20.91 21.06
CA PHE A 149 17.96 20.43 21.14
C PHE A 149 18.93 21.60 20.91
N GLN A 150 19.96 21.71 21.76
CA GLN A 150 20.96 22.77 21.68
C GLN A 150 21.73 22.80 20.35
N ASP A 151 22.04 21.66 19.75
CA ASP A 151 22.81 21.61 18.50
C ASP A 151 22.46 20.42 17.60
N SER A 152 23.03 20.44 16.38
CA SER A 152 22.86 19.37 15.40
C SER A 152 23.40 18.01 15.88
N LYS A 153 24.40 17.97 16.78
CA LYS A 153 25.02 16.72 17.23
C LYS A 153 24.13 16.02 18.25
N GLN A 154 23.57 16.79 19.17
CA GLN A 154 22.56 16.32 20.11
C GLN A 154 21.32 15.83 19.35
N TRP A 155 20.84 16.59 18.36
CA TRP A 155 19.74 16.13 17.52
C TRP A 155 20.06 14.81 16.78
N GLU A 156 21.24 14.69 16.18
CA GLU A 156 21.66 13.47 15.47
C GLU A 156 21.69 12.25 16.42
N LEU A 157 22.22 12.42 17.62
CA LEU A 157 22.22 11.38 18.64
C LEU A 157 20.81 11.01 19.09
N ALA A 158 19.95 12.00 19.37
CA ALA A 158 18.56 11.77 19.74
C ALA A 158 17.80 11.00 18.65
N LYS A 159 17.95 11.43 17.39
CA LYS A 159 17.41 10.76 16.20
C LYS A 159 17.90 9.33 16.08
N TRP A 160 19.19 9.10 16.27
CA TRP A 160 19.77 7.76 16.20
C TRP A 160 19.26 6.84 17.32
N LEU A 161 19.18 7.35 18.56
CA LEU A 161 18.67 6.60 19.71
C LEU A 161 17.22 6.16 19.49
N ILE A 162 16.35 7.06 19.07
CA ILE A 162 14.94 6.72 18.85
C ILE A 162 14.76 5.71 17.71
N LYS A 163 15.56 5.81 16.64
CA LYS A 163 15.43 4.90 15.50
C LYS A 163 16.01 3.51 15.74
N ASN A 164 17.05 3.39 16.57
CA ASN A 164 17.86 2.17 16.64
C ASN A 164 17.90 1.51 18.02
N VAL A 165 17.44 2.17 19.08
CA VAL A 165 17.64 1.71 20.46
C VAL A 165 16.32 1.60 21.20
N GLY A 166 16.08 0.45 21.82
CA GLY A 166 14.91 0.23 22.67
C GLY A 166 14.91 1.14 23.90
N HIS A 167 13.72 1.43 24.44
CA HIS A 167 13.56 2.37 25.57
C HIS A 167 14.48 2.10 26.75
N ASN A 168 14.66 0.83 27.14
CA ASN A 168 15.47 0.47 28.30
C ASN A 168 16.96 0.63 28.00
N GLN A 169 17.40 0.23 26.81
CA GLN A 169 18.79 0.39 26.37
C GLN A 169 19.15 1.86 26.18
N ALA A 170 18.21 2.70 25.74
CA ALA A 170 18.42 4.14 25.64
C ALA A 170 18.59 4.78 27.02
N GLU A 171 17.82 4.35 28.02
CA GLU A 171 17.98 4.79 29.41
C GLU A 171 19.34 4.38 30.00
N GLU A 172 19.77 3.14 29.76
CA GLU A 172 21.09 2.65 30.19
C GLU A 172 22.22 3.43 29.51
N PHE A 173 22.12 3.64 28.19
CA PHE A 173 23.09 4.40 27.40
C PHE A 173 23.24 5.83 27.91
N LEU A 174 22.11 6.53 28.13
CA LEU A 174 22.13 7.92 28.59
C LEU A 174 22.75 8.04 29.98
N LYS A 175 22.66 7.01 30.84
CA LYS A 175 23.24 6.99 32.20
C LYS A 175 24.74 6.65 32.26
N LEU A 176 25.37 6.29 31.14
CA LEU A 176 26.81 6.03 31.12
C LEU A 176 27.58 7.30 31.50
N GLY A 177 28.60 7.18 32.35
CA GLY A 177 29.37 8.34 32.86
C GLY A 177 29.91 9.23 31.73
N ILE A 178 30.46 8.63 30.68
CA ILE A 178 30.97 9.36 29.50
C ILE A 178 29.86 10.18 28.80
N ILE A 179 28.62 9.67 28.78
CA ILE A 179 27.48 10.35 28.14
C ILE A 179 26.93 11.45 29.04
N GLN A 180 26.92 11.25 30.37
CA GLN A 180 26.58 12.30 31.33
C GLN A 180 27.58 13.46 31.28
N ASP A 181 28.87 13.14 31.15
CA ASP A 181 29.95 14.13 31.02
C ASP A 181 29.85 14.93 29.70
N ALA A 182 29.17 14.40 28.69
CA ALA A 182 28.94 15.09 27.42
C ALA A 182 27.92 16.24 27.52
N GLY A 183 27.19 16.36 28.63
CA GLY A 183 26.32 17.51 28.91
C GLY A 183 25.09 17.61 28.00
N LEU A 184 24.45 16.47 27.68
CA LEU A 184 23.23 16.44 26.87
C LEU A 184 22.04 17.13 27.57
N ASP A 185 21.18 17.81 26.81
CA ASP A 185 19.96 18.45 27.33
C ASP A 185 18.93 17.43 27.85
N TYR A 186 19.08 16.17 27.39
CA TYR A 186 18.26 15.01 27.74
C TYR A 186 19.10 13.93 28.44
N PRO A 187 19.50 14.12 29.72
CA PRO A 187 20.35 13.18 30.45
C PRO A 187 19.66 11.84 30.77
N ASN A 188 18.37 11.70 30.47
CA ASN A 188 17.61 10.47 30.66
C ASN A 188 16.54 10.33 29.57
N LYS A 189 15.97 9.13 29.49
CA LYS A 189 14.92 8.79 28.54
C LYS A 189 13.73 9.74 28.64
N ASP A 190 13.25 10.03 29.84
CA ASP A 190 12.03 10.84 30.01
C ASP A 190 12.21 12.25 29.43
N ARG A 191 13.38 12.85 29.61
CA ARG A 191 13.73 14.13 28.96
C ARG A 191 13.91 14.00 27.46
N LEU A 192 14.52 12.91 26.97
CA LEU A 192 14.65 12.66 25.53
C LEU A 192 13.28 12.58 24.86
N TYR A 193 12.36 11.79 25.41
CA TYR A 193 11.01 11.65 24.85
C TYR A 193 10.21 12.94 24.99
N LYS A 194 10.36 13.68 26.10
CA LYS A 194 9.74 15.00 26.24
C LYS A 194 10.23 15.98 25.16
N ALA A 195 11.54 16.03 24.91
CA ALA A 195 12.12 16.85 23.84
C ALA A 195 11.64 16.42 22.45
N VAL A 196 11.58 15.11 22.18
CA VAL A 196 10.99 14.59 20.93
C VAL A 196 9.51 14.95 20.84
N ASP A 197 8.78 14.96 21.95
CA ASP A 197 7.36 15.27 21.96
C ASP A 197 7.06 16.74 21.68
N GLU A 198 7.97 17.64 22.04
CA GLU A 198 7.92 19.08 21.74
C GLU A 198 8.20 19.40 20.26
N LEU A 199 8.71 18.45 19.47
CA LEU A 199 8.87 18.65 18.03
C LEU A 199 7.51 18.82 17.33
N PRO A 200 7.45 19.63 16.25
CA PRO A 200 6.25 19.76 15.43
C PRO A 200 5.73 18.38 15.03
N THR A 201 4.48 18.12 15.39
CA THR A 201 3.84 16.84 15.08
C THR A 201 3.16 16.94 13.72
N GLY A 202 3.20 15.86 12.93
CA GLY A 202 2.39 15.76 11.72
C GLY A 202 0.89 15.65 12.05
N LEU A 203 0.09 15.31 11.05
CA LEU A 203 -1.37 15.23 11.19
C LEU A 203 -1.84 14.30 12.33
N ASP A 204 -2.91 14.75 12.98
CA ASP A 204 -3.55 14.04 14.07
C ASP A 204 -4.27 12.77 13.60
N TRP A 205 -4.26 11.78 14.49
CA TRP A 205 -4.95 10.51 14.30
C TRP A 205 -6.38 10.57 14.84
N GLN A 206 -7.31 10.02 14.07
CA GLN A 206 -8.70 9.76 14.43
C GLN A 206 -8.88 8.25 14.64
N CYS A 207 -9.74 7.88 15.58
CA CYS A 207 -10.16 6.50 15.79
C CYS A 207 -11.69 6.43 15.72
N LYS A 208 -12.21 5.45 14.99
CA LYS A 208 -13.64 5.13 14.94
C LYS A 208 -13.84 3.64 15.14
N GLU A 209 -14.93 3.29 15.79
CA GLU A 209 -15.34 1.91 15.98
C GLU A 209 -16.28 1.47 14.86
N VAL A 210 -16.05 0.28 14.33
CA VAL A 210 -16.88 -0.39 13.32
C VAL A 210 -17.37 -1.70 13.93
N ILE A 211 -18.68 -1.78 14.19
CA ILE A 211 -19.31 -2.97 14.76
C ILE A 211 -19.73 -3.90 13.62
N GLN A 212 -19.25 -5.13 13.64
CA GLN A 212 -19.64 -6.21 12.75
C GLN A 212 -20.60 -7.16 13.48
N THR A 213 -21.83 -7.25 12.99
CA THR A 213 -22.85 -8.18 13.53
C THR A 213 -22.86 -9.45 12.69
N GLY A 214 -22.54 -10.57 13.33
CA GLY A 214 -22.43 -11.87 12.68
C GLY A 214 -23.74 -12.66 12.60
N ASP A 215 -23.70 -13.81 11.93
CA ASP A 215 -24.83 -14.74 11.76
C ASP A 215 -24.92 -15.80 12.89
N LEU A 216 -23.88 -15.90 13.73
CA LEU A 216 -23.89 -16.79 14.88
C LEU A 216 -24.61 -16.15 16.08
N MET A 217 -25.33 -16.96 16.85
CA MET A 217 -26.07 -16.52 18.04
C MET A 217 -25.38 -16.97 19.33
N ASN A 218 -25.50 -16.15 20.37
CA ASN A 218 -25.12 -16.51 21.73
C ASN A 218 -26.18 -17.44 22.38
N ALA A 219 -25.92 -17.90 23.60
CA ALA A 219 -26.85 -18.76 24.35
C ALA A 219 -28.22 -18.10 24.64
N ASN A 220 -28.32 -16.78 24.52
CA ASN A 220 -29.55 -16.02 24.72
C ASN A 220 -30.32 -15.76 23.41
N GLY A 221 -29.81 -16.23 22.26
CA GLY A 221 -30.41 -16.00 20.93
C GLY A 221 -30.07 -14.65 20.31
N GLU A 222 -29.10 -13.90 20.86
CA GLU A 222 -28.65 -12.62 20.30
C GLU A 222 -27.47 -12.85 19.34
N ALA A 223 -27.42 -12.07 18.25
CA ALA A 223 -26.32 -12.15 17.30
C ALA A 223 -24.98 -11.76 17.95
N LEU A 224 -23.94 -12.55 17.70
CA LEU A 224 -22.58 -12.22 18.13
C LEU A 224 -22.07 -10.99 17.35
N THR A 225 -21.31 -10.13 18.02
CA THR A 225 -20.74 -8.92 17.42
C THR A 225 -19.24 -8.84 17.68
N GLU A 226 -18.49 -8.29 16.73
CA GLU A 226 -17.09 -7.91 16.90
C GLU A 226 -16.94 -6.40 16.66
N THR A 227 -16.22 -5.71 17.54
CA THR A 227 -15.91 -4.29 17.38
C THR A 227 -14.50 -4.14 16.83
N LEU A 228 -14.37 -3.41 15.72
CA LEU A 228 -13.11 -3.17 15.03
C LEU A 228 -12.75 -1.68 15.14
N GLU A 229 -11.53 -1.38 15.56
CA GLU A 229 -11.03 0.00 15.60
C GLU A 229 -10.35 0.36 14.28
N VAL A 230 -10.85 1.41 13.60
CA VAL A 230 -10.18 2.00 12.45
C VAL A 230 -9.45 3.27 12.86
N TRP A 231 -8.13 3.27 12.67
CA TRP A 231 -7.25 4.42 12.95
C TRP A 231 -6.88 5.10 11.63
N TYR A 232 -7.13 6.40 11.50
CA TYR A 232 -6.88 7.11 10.25
C TYR A 232 -6.63 8.61 10.46
N ARG A 233 -6.04 9.25 9.46
CA ARG A 233 -5.90 10.69 9.34
C ARG A 233 -6.92 11.22 8.35
N ASP A 234 -7.33 12.48 8.51
CA ASP A 234 -8.19 13.09 7.50
C ASP A 234 -7.45 13.18 6.15
N PRO A 235 -8.02 12.62 5.05
CA PRO A 235 -7.36 12.62 3.75
C PRO A 235 -7.22 14.02 3.15
N MET A 236 -8.09 14.97 3.49
CA MET A 236 -7.95 16.35 3.02
C MET A 236 -6.78 17.05 3.71
N ASP A 237 -6.57 16.80 5.00
CA ASP A 237 -5.39 17.29 5.70
C ASP A 237 -4.10 16.68 5.15
N CYS A 238 -4.12 15.38 4.80
CA CYS A 238 -3.02 14.72 4.10
C CYS A 238 -2.70 15.40 2.77
N ILE A 239 -3.72 15.75 1.99
CA ILE A 239 -3.56 16.44 0.70
C ILE A 239 -3.07 17.87 0.90
N ARG A 240 -3.55 18.60 1.91
CA ARG A 240 -3.06 19.95 2.25
C ARG A 240 -1.59 19.92 2.66
N GLU A 241 -1.18 18.94 3.44
CA GLU A 241 0.22 18.75 3.83
C GLU A 241 1.09 18.52 2.58
N LEU A 242 0.71 17.57 1.72
CA LEU A 242 1.46 17.27 0.48
C LEU A 242 1.50 18.45 -0.50
N LEU A 243 0.39 19.16 -0.72
CA LEU A 243 0.36 20.29 -1.66
C LEU A 243 0.98 21.56 -1.08
N GLY A 244 0.98 21.70 0.24
CA GLY A 244 1.48 22.87 0.98
C GLY A 244 2.93 22.76 1.43
N ASN A 245 3.58 21.60 1.26
CA ASN A 245 4.95 21.39 1.72
C ASN A 245 5.96 22.17 0.85
N PRO A 246 6.71 23.15 1.44
CA PRO A 246 7.64 23.98 0.70
C PRO A 246 8.78 23.18 0.04
N LEU A 247 9.12 21.99 0.56
CA LEU A 247 10.07 21.09 -0.09
C LEU A 247 9.64 20.73 -1.51
N PHE A 248 8.33 20.66 -1.77
CA PHE A 248 7.77 20.28 -3.06
C PHE A 248 7.43 21.45 -3.99
N ALA A 249 7.73 22.70 -3.61
CA ALA A 249 7.32 23.89 -4.37
C ALA A 249 7.73 23.87 -5.85
N LYS A 250 8.90 23.30 -6.18
CA LYS A 250 9.39 23.16 -7.56
C LYS A 250 9.07 21.82 -8.21
N MET A 251 8.40 20.93 -7.50
CA MET A 251 8.14 19.54 -7.90
C MET A 251 6.63 19.23 -8.03
N LEU A 252 5.78 20.24 -7.84
CA LEU A 252 4.34 20.16 -7.99
C LEU A 252 3.90 20.67 -9.36
N ALA A 253 3.06 19.89 -10.03
CA ALA A 253 2.30 20.33 -11.19
C ALA A 253 0.87 20.69 -10.79
N TYR A 254 0.37 21.83 -11.26
CA TYR A 254 -1.01 22.30 -11.03
C TYR A 254 -1.88 22.24 -12.28
N ALA A 255 -1.32 21.90 -13.43
CA ALA A 255 -2.03 21.77 -14.68
C ALA A 255 -1.50 20.56 -15.47
N PRO A 256 -2.36 19.88 -16.24
CA PRO A 256 -1.90 18.86 -17.17
C PRO A 256 -1.18 19.49 -18.37
N GLU A 257 -0.35 18.70 -19.02
CA GLU A 257 0.33 19.07 -20.25
C GLU A 257 0.41 17.86 -21.19
N ARG A 258 0.73 18.07 -22.46
CA ARG A 258 1.06 16.99 -23.39
C ARG A 258 2.49 17.13 -23.84
N VAL A 259 3.32 16.15 -23.54
CA VAL A 259 4.73 16.15 -23.91
C VAL A 259 4.93 15.24 -25.12
N TYR A 260 5.79 15.66 -26.04
CA TYR A 260 6.12 14.93 -27.27
C TYR A 260 7.63 14.88 -27.48
N HIS A 261 8.12 13.78 -28.07
CA HIS A 261 9.53 13.64 -28.48
C HIS A 261 9.86 14.36 -29.79
N ASN A 262 8.86 14.95 -30.45
CA ASN A 262 9.01 15.59 -31.74
C ASN A 262 8.12 16.84 -31.87
N LYS A 263 8.55 17.79 -32.72
CA LYS A 263 7.83 19.06 -32.96
C LYS A 263 6.44 18.84 -33.56
N GLU A 264 6.26 17.77 -34.32
CA GLU A 264 5.00 17.49 -35.04
C GLU A 264 3.89 16.99 -34.11
N GLY A 265 4.18 16.71 -32.83
CA GLY A 265 3.18 16.27 -31.85
C GLY A 265 2.64 14.86 -32.09
N ILE A 266 3.44 13.99 -32.71
CA ILE A 266 3.03 12.63 -33.10
C ILE A 266 3.46 11.61 -32.04
N ASN A 267 4.71 11.70 -31.59
CA ASN A 267 5.28 10.73 -30.67
C ASN A 267 5.15 11.23 -29.23
N ARG A 268 4.11 10.76 -28.55
CA ARG A 268 3.76 11.23 -27.21
C ARG A 268 4.65 10.62 -26.14
N HIS A 269 5.17 11.48 -25.27
CA HIS A 269 5.86 11.10 -24.05
C HIS A 269 4.89 11.17 -22.86
N ILE A 270 4.77 10.06 -22.11
CA ILE A 270 3.94 9.98 -20.90
C ILE A 270 4.79 9.38 -19.79
N ASP A 271 5.15 10.19 -18.80
CA ASP A 271 6.01 9.78 -17.69
C ASP A 271 5.39 10.09 -16.31
N LYS A 272 4.61 11.16 -16.23
CA LYS A 272 4.03 11.71 -14.99
C LYS A 272 2.51 11.85 -15.12
N THR A 273 1.82 11.94 -13.99
CA THR A 273 0.35 11.95 -13.97
C THR A 273 -0.23 13.12 -14.77
N TRP A 274 0.40 14.29 -14.74
CA TRP A 274 -0.04 15.48 -15.49
C TRP A 274 0.23 15.40 -17.00
N THR A 275 1.13 14.52 -17.44
CA THR A 275 1.32 14.23 -18.89
C THR A 275 0.30 13.22 -19.43
N GLY A 276 -0.44 12.55 -18.53
CA GLY A 276 -1.39 11.49 -18.84
C GLY A 276 -2.71 12.00 -19.42
N ASN A 277 -3.36 11.17 -20.25
CA ASN A 277 -4.69 11.48 -20.80
C ASN A 277 -5.75 11.65 -19.73
N TRP A 278 -5.68 10.84 -18.67
CA TRP A 278 -6.68 10.84 -17.62
C TRP A 278 -6.86 12.23 -17.00
N TRP A 279 -5.76 12.89 -16.61
CA TRP A 279 -5.85 14.23 -16.04
C TRP A 279 -6.31 15.22 -17.10
N TRP A 280 -5.73 15.19 -18.31
CA TRP A 280 -6.13 16.07 -19.41
C TRP A 280 -7.64 16.02 -19.72
N ASP A 281 -8.20 14.81 -19.86
CA ASP A 281 -9.59 14.61 -20.22
C ASP A 281 -10.55 14.90 -19.07
N LEU A 282 -10.11 14.66 -17.83
CA LEU A 282 -10.88 15.05 -16.64
C LEU A 282 -10.89 16.56 -16.45
N GLN A 283 -9.76 17.23 -16.66
CA GLN A 283 -9.61 18.68 -16.54
C GLN A 283 -10.54 19.45 -17.47
N LYS A 284 -10.80 18.91 -18.68
CA LYS A 284 -11.78 19.48 -19.63
C LYS A 284 -13.21 19.52 -19.11
N LYS A 285 -13.56 18.61 -18.20
CA LYS A 285 -14.90 18.48 -17.63
C LYS A 285 -15.07 19.32 -16.36
N MET A 286 -13.99 19.87 -15.82
CA MET A 286 -14.02 20.67 -14.60
C MET A 286 -14.38 22.12 -14.88
N PRO A 287 -14.99 22.83 -13.91
CA PRO A 287 -15.20 24.27 -14.01
C PRO A 287 -13.89 25.04 -14.23
N THR A 288 -13.98 26.17 -14.93
CA THR A 288 -12.86 27.10 -15.12
C THR A 288 -12.24 27.50 -13.79
N GLY A 289 -10.90 27.56 -13.71
CA GLY A 289 -10.16 27.88 -12.50
C GLY A 289 -9.82 26.68 -11.60
N THR A 290 -10.37 25.50 -11.90
CA THR A 290 -10.17 24.30 -11.08
C THR A 290 -8.81 23.66 -11.31
N THR A 291 -8.13 23.32 -10.22
CA THR A 291 -6.94 22.46 -10.22
C THR A 291 -7.33 21.06 -9.75
N ILE A 292 -7.01 20.01 -10.50
CA ILE A 292 -7.23 18.64 -10.01
C ILE A 292 -6.06 18.22 -9.13
N ALA A 293 -6.36 17.52 -8.02
CA ALA A 293 -5.37 16.77 -7.26
C ALA A 293 -5.63 15.26 -7.45
N PRO A 294 -4.90 14.57 -8.34
CA PRO A 294 -5.08 13.13 -8.53
C PRO A 294 -4.65 12.40 -7.24
N VAL A 295 -5.57 11.77 -6.53
CA VAL A 295 -5.25 11.00 -5.32
C VAL A 295 -4.89 9.57 -5.71
N ILE A 296 -3.76 9.09 -5.20
CA ILE A 296 -3.30 7.73 -5.38
C ILE A 296 -3.29 7.09 -3.99
N LEU A 297 -4.06 6.02 -3.84
CA LEU A 297 -4.07 5.21 -2.64
C LEU A 297 -3.25 3.95 -2.86
N SER A 298 -2.69 3.41 -1.79
CA SER A 298 -2.15 2.05 -1.80
C SER A 298 -2.38 1.39 -0.46
N SER A 299 -2.54 0.08 -0.44
CA SER A 299 -2.54 -0.69 0.79
C SER A 299 -1.70 -1.94 0.62
N ASP A 300 -1.11 -2.38 1.71
CA ASP A 300 -0.30 -3.61 1.75
C ASP A 300 -0.50 -4.24 3.12
N LYS A 301 -0.98 -5.48 3.16
CA LYS A 301 -1.22 -6.20 4.40
C LYS A 301 0.06 -6.90 4.84
N MET A 302 0.68 -6.39 5.90
CA MET A 302 1.97 -6.88 6.40
C MET A 302 1.79 -7.66 7.71
N ARG A 303 2.45 -8.83 7.82
CA ARG A 303 2.57 -9.56 9.09
C ARG A 303 3.67 -8.89 9.95
N LEU A 304 3.33 -8.50 11.18
CA LEU A 304 4.23 -7.78 12.09
C LEU A 304 5.14 -8.71 12.91
N SER A 305 4.79 -9.98 13.10
CA SER A 305 5.64 -10.95 13.80
C SER A 305 5.38 -12.38 13.32
N GLN A 306 6.43 -13.20 13.19
CA GLN A 306 6.33 -14.65 12.97
C GLN A 306 6.50 -15.46 14.27
N PHE A 307 6.96 -14.84 15.37
CA PHE A 307 7.44 -15.56 16.55
C PHE A 307 6.71 -15.26 17.87
N CYS A 308 5.86 -14.21 17.94
CA CYS A 308 5.09 -13.91 19.15
C CYS A 308 3.79 -13.14 18.82
N GLY A 309 2.77 -13.91 18.43
CA GLY A 309 1.41 -13.43 18.20
C GLY A 309 1.17 -13.05 16.74
N ASP A 310 0.05 -13.55 16.19
CA ASP A 310 -0.46 -13.28 14.85
C ASP A 310 -0.91 -11.82 14.69
N LYS A 311 0.00 -10.87 14.87
CA LYS A 311 -0.26 -9.45 14.68
C LYS A 311 0.01 -9.10 13.22
N SER A 312 -1.01 -8.60 12.55
CA SER A 312 -0.90 -8.05 11.19
C SER A 312 -1.22 -6.56 11.23
N ALA A 313 -0.50 -5.77 10.46
CA ALA A 313 -0.84 -4.39 10.17
C ALA A 313 -1.33 -4.29 8.73
N TRP A 314 -2.31 -3.43 8.50
CA TRP A 314 -2.80 -3.15 7.15
C TRP A 314 -2.82 -1.65 6.90
N PRO A 315 -1.64 -1.05 6.65
CA PRO A 315 -1.53 0.36 6.31
C PRO A 315 -2.24 0.71 5.00
N ILE A 316 -2.83 1.89 4.97
CA ILE A 316 -3.25 2.60 3.76
C ILE A 316 -2.35 3.82 3.62
N TYR A 317 -1.75 4.01 2.46
CA TYR A 317 -0.96 5.18 2.12
C TYR A 317 -1.69 6.05 1.11
N LEU A 318 -1.43 7.36 1.16
CA LEU A 318 -1.95 8.36 0.24
C LEU A 318 -0.80 9.19 -0.34
N THR A 319 -0.85 9.45 -1.63
CA THR A 319 -0.02 10.44 -2.32
C THR A 319 -0.84 11.18 -3.37
N VAL A 320 -0.36 12.33 -3.84
CA VAL A 320 -0.98 13.10 -4.93
C VAL A 320 -0.16 12.97 -6.23
N GLY A 321 -0.85 12.87 -7.36
CA GLY A 321 -0.26 12.82 -8.70
C GLY A 321 0.28 14.17 -9.18
N ASN A 322 0.07 15.24 -8.41
CA ASN A 322 0.75 16.53 -8.61
C ASN A 322 2.25 16.40 -8.38
N LEU A 323 2.71 15.40 -7.60
CA LEU A 323 4.12 15.12 -7.37
C LEU A 323 4.69 14.19 -8.45
N ALA A 324 5.89 14.54 -8.92
CA ALA A 324 6.65 13.71 -9.85
C ALA A 324 6.87 12.30 -9.28
N LYS A 325 6.97 11.30 -10.16
CA LYS A 325 7.07 9.89 -9.75
C LYS A 325 8.34 9.63 -8.93
N GLU A 326 9.43 10.33 -9.22
CA GLU A 326 10.72 10.22 -8.55
C GLU A 326 10.62 10.67 -7.09
N VAL A 327 9.86 11.75 -6.85
CA VAL A 327 9.61 12.29 -5.50
C VAL A 327 8.74 11.32 -4.70
N ARG A 328 7.68 10.79 -5.32
CA ARG A 328 6.81 9.80 -4.66
C ARG A 328 7.53 8.51 -4.31
N ARG A 329 8.51 8.11 -5.13
CA ARG A 329 9.32 6.89 -4.93
C ARG A 329 10.51 7.10 -3.99
N SER A 330 10.84 8.33 -3.64
CA SER A 330 11.93 8.61 -2.72
C SER A 330 11.47 8.46 -1.27
N PRO A 331 12.00 7.48 -0.51
CA PRO A 331 11.59 7.26 0.87
C PRO A 331 11.91 8.45 1.80
N THR A 332 12.95 9.22 1.46
CA THR A 332 13.42 10.35 2.28
C THR A 332 12.69 11.66 2.01
N MET A 333 11.98 11.76 0.87
CA MET A 333 11.27 12.98 0.49
C MET A 333 9.89 13.08 1.12
N HIS A 334 9.39 12.00 1.74
CA HIS A 334 8.06 11.96 2.36
C HIS A 334 6.92 12.37 1.40
N GLY A 335 7.05 12.04 0.11
CA GLY A 335 6.01 12.31 -0.89
C GLY A 335 4.77 11.42 -0.78
N THR A 336 4.79 10.45 0.12
CA THR A 336 3.68 9.55 0.44
C THR A 336 3.43 9.58 1.95
N VAL A 337 2.18 9.75 2.37
CA VAL A 337 1.79 9.79 3.77
C VAL A 337 1.00 8.55 4.15
N LEU A 338 1.18 8.07 5.39
CA LEU A 338 0.35 7.01 5.95
C LEU A 338 -1.02 7.60 6.29
N LEU A 339 -2.06 7.16 5.59
CA LEU A 339 -3.44 7.62 5.75
C LEU A 339 -4.15 6.90 6.90
N GLY A 340 -3.92 5.61 7.10
CA GLY A 340 -4.64 4.85 8.11
C GLY A 340 -4.17 3.41 8.27
N TYR A 341 -4.75 2.74 9.26
CA TYR A 341 -4.63 1.31 9.49
C TYR A 341 -6.02 0.67 9.42
N LEU A 342 -6.19 -0.27 8.51
CA LEU A 342 -7.39 -1.11 8.45
C LEU A 342 -7.34 -2.17 9.55
N PRO A 343 -8.47 -2.41 10.23
CA PRO A 343 -8.54 -3.45 11.24
C PRO A 343 -8.44 -4.84 10.62
N VAL A 344 -7.76 -5.75 11.32
CA VAL A 344 -7.73 -7.18 10.99
C VAL A 344 -8.52 -7.92 12.06
N GLY A 345 -9.83 -8.01 11.85
CA GLY A 345 -10.76 -8.72 12.74
C GLY A 345 -10.62 -10.24 12.63
N LYS A 346 -10.93 -10.95 13.72
CA LYS A 346 -11.02 -12.42 13.72
C LYS A 346 -12.29 -12.91 13.04
N LEU A 347 -13.36 -12.11 13.15
CA LEU A 347 -14.69 -12.37 12.60
C LEU A 347 -15.28 -13.68 13.11
N ASP A 348 -15.00 -14.00 14.37
CA ASP A 348 -15.50 -15.20 15.05
C ASP A 348 -17.01 -15.15 15.32
N CYS A 349 -17.63 -13.96 15.19
CA CYS A 349 -19.08 -13.81 15.18
C CYS A 349 -19.74 -14.35 13.89
N PHE A 350 -18.96 -14.65 12.84
CA PHE A 350 -19.48 -15.18 11.58
C PHE A 350 -19.17 -16.68 11.40
N SER A 351 -20.09 -17.39 10.77
CA SER A 351 -19.87 -18.74 10.24
C SER A 351 -18.77 -18.75 9.19
N GLU A 352 -18.08 -19.89 9.03
CA GLU A 352 -16.92 -20.01 8.13
C GLU A 352 -17.23 -19.57 6.69
N GLY A 353 -18.42 -19.91 6.18
CA GLY A 353 -18.89 -19.49 4.86
C GLY A 353 -19.19 -17.99 4.74
N ALA A 354 -19.54 -17.31 5.83
CA ALA A 354 -19.86 -15.88 5.85
C ALA A 354 -18.64 -14.98 6.13
N ARG A 355 -17.56 -15.53 6.71
CA ARG A 355 -16.36 -14.75 7.09
C ARG A 355 -15.71 -14.01 5.92
N LEU A 356 -15.66 -14.59 4.73
CA LEU A 356 -15.08 -13.92 3.56
C LEU A 356 -15.86 -12.66 3.21
N LEU A 357 -17.19 -12.77 3.16
CA LEU A 357 -18.09 -11.64 2.90
C LEU A 357 -17.96 -10.56 3.99
N ALA A 358 -17.91 -10.97 5.25
CA ALA A 358 -17.72 -10.06 6.38
C ALA A 358 -16.41 -9.27 6.30
N ARG A 359 -15.31 -9.89 5.83
CA ARG A 359 -14.03 -9.18 5.58
C ARG A 359 -14.19 -8.09 4.53
N TYR A 360 -14.90 -8.37 3.44
CA TYR A 360 -15.16 -7.39 2.37
C TYR A 360 -16.02 -6.24 2.89
N GLN A 361 -17.10 -6.54 3.64
CA GLN A 361 -17.96 -5.53 4.25
C GLN A 361 -17.22 -4.65 5.26
N ALA A 362 -16.38 -5.25 6.11
CA ALA A 362 -15.55 -4.53 7.07
C ALA A 362 -14.56 -3.59 6.35
N PHE A 363 -13.87 -4.08 5.30
CA PHE A 363 -12.97 -3.28 4.49
C PHE A 363 -13.67 -2.05 3.89
N HIS A 364 -14.78 -2.25 3.17
CA HIS A 364 -15.49 -1.14 2.52
C HIS A 364 -16.11 -0.18 3.52
N SER A 365 -16.57 -0.67 4.68
CA SER A 365 -17.09 0.19 5.76
C SER A 365 -15.99 1.07 6.33
N CYS A 366 -14.79 0.52 6.57
CA CYS A 366 -13.63 1.30 7.01
C CYS A 366 -13.19 2.30 5.94
N MET A 367 -13.06 1.88 4.67
CA MET A 367 -12.69 2.79 3.58
C MET A 367 -13.69 3.94 3.40
N ARG A 368 -14.99 3.70 3.61
CA ARG A 368 -16.02 4.75 3.60
C ARG A 368 -15.78 5.77 4.70
N ILE A 369 -15.46 5.32 5.90
CA ILE A 369 -15.14 6.21 7.03
C ILE A 369 -13.91 7.05 6.73
N ILE A 370 -12.85 6.43 6.20
CA ILE A 370 -11.56 7.09 5.94
C ILE A 370 -11.69 8.12 4.81
N LEU A 371 -12.41 7.79 3.74
CA LEU A 371 -12.47 8.61 2.52
C LEU A 371 -13.65 9.59 2.49
N ASP A 372 -14.44 9.70 3.55
CA ASP A 372 -15.66 10.53 3.58
C ASP A 372 -15.39 12.00 3.20
N SER A 373 -14.40 12.62 3.83
CA SER A 373 -14.04 14.01 3.54
C SER A 373 -13.42 14.19 2.15
N LEU A 374 -12.73 13.17 1.64
CA LEU A 374 -12.20 13.16 0.28
C LEU A 374 -13.33 13.13 -0.77
N VAL A 375 -14.36 12.32 -0.55
CA VAL A 375 -15.52 12.21 -1.45
C VAL A 375 -16.28 13.53 -1.51
N GLU A 376 -16.46 14.19 -0.36
CA GLU A 376 -17.13 15.49 -0.31
C GLU A 376 -16.30 16.57 -1.02
N ALA A 377 -15.01 16.69 -0.69
CA ALA A 377 -14.12 17.65 -1.31
C ALA A 377 -13.93 17.40 -2.81
N GLY A 378 -14.04 16.16 -3.27
CA GLY A 378 -13.99 15.84 -4.68
C GLY A 378 -15.20 16.36 -5.48
N LYS A 379 -16.36 16.51 -4.84
CA LYS A 379 -17.58 17.08 -5.46
C LYS A 379 -17.59 18.60 -5.41
N SER A 380 -17.24 19.17 -4.27
CA SER A 380 -17.37 20.61 -3.98
C SER A 380 -16.07 21.39 -4.20
N GLY A 381 -14.93 20.71 -4.26
CA GLY A 381 -13.60 21.33 -4.25
C GLY A 381 -13.24 21.94 -2.90
N ALA A 382 -11.98 22.33 -2.75
CA ALA A 382 -11.48 23.02 -1.56
C ALA A 382 -10.43 24.06 -1.95
N TYR A 383 -10.42 25.21 -1.26
CA TYR A 383 -9.32 26.15 -1.36
C TYR A 383 -8.12 25.63 -0.54
N ILE A 384 -6.99 25.43 -1.21
CA ILE A 384 -5.76 24.91 -0.59
C ILE A 384 -4.63 25.90 -0.86
N THR A 385 -3.92 26.28 0.20
CA THR A 385 -2.65 27.01 0.10
C THR A 385 -1.55 26.04 -0.30
N CYS A 386 -1.04 26.20 -1.51
CA CYS A 386 0.02 25.34 -2.04
C CYS A 386 1.41 25.78 -1.56
N ALA A 387 2.42 24.97 -1.85
CA ALA A 387 3.82 25.14 -1.45
C ALA A 387 4.46 26.46 -1.92
N ASP A 388 3.91 27.08 -2.97
CA ASP A 388 4.28 28.40 -3.48
C ASP A 388 3.52 29.56 -2.81
N ARG A 389 2.81 29.28 -1.70
CA ARG A 389 1.95 30.20 -0.94
C ARG A 389 0.73 30.72 -1.70
N GLN A 390 0.44 30.20 -2.89
CA GLN A 390 -0.74 30.57 -3.64
C GLN A 390 -1.93 29.71 -3.24
N ILE A 391 -3.09 30.34 -3.07
CA ILE A 391 -4.35 29.65 -2.82
C ILE A 391 -4.90 29.19 -4.17
N ARG A 392 -5.18 27.90 -4.30
CA ARG A 392 -5.83 27.33 -5.50
C ARG A 392 -7.13 26.64 -5.12
N PHE A 393 -8.11 26.69 -6.02
CA PHE A 393 -9.30 25.86 -5.91
C PHE A 393 -8.97 24.45 -6.41
N VAL A 394 -8.88 23.50 -5.49
CA VAL A 394 -8.42 22.13 -5.74
C VAL A 394 -9.59 21.15 -5.62
N MET A 395 -9.79 20.34 -6.66
CA MET A 395 -10.70 19.20 -6.65
C MET A 395 -9.87 17.91 -6.56
N PRO A 396 -9.77 17.27 -5.39
CA PRO A 396 -9.09 16.01 -5.25
C PRO A 396 -9.95 14.88 -5.84
N VAL A 397 -9.35 14.03 -6.67
CA VAL A 397 -10.07 12.95 -7.36
C VAL A 397 -9.26 11.67 -7.25
N LEU A 398 -9.88 10.58 -6.78
CA LEU A 398 -9.24 9.28 -6.72
C LEU A 398 -8.88 8.82 -8.14
N ALA A 399 -7.58 8.81 -8.44
CA ALA A 399 -7.04 8.48 -9.74
C ALA A 399 -6.67 6.99 -9.84
N THR A 400 -6.10 6.42 -8.77
CA THR A 400 -5.63 5.02 -8.76
C THR A 400 -5.61 4.47 -7.35
N TYR A 401 -5.92 3.17 -7.21
CA TYR A 401 -5.66 2.38 -6.02
C TYR A 401 -4.63 1.30 -6.37
N VAL A 402 -3.45 1.34 -5.77
CA VAL A 402 -2.35 0.40 -6.01
C VAL A 402 -2.43 -0.71 -4.97
N ALA A 403 -2.58 -1.94 -5.45
CA ALA A 403 -2.71 -3.14 -4.66
C ALA A 403 -2.20 -4.34 -5.48
N ASP A 404 -1.80 -5.41 -4.83
CA ASP A 404 -1.61 -6.72 -5.46
C ASP A 404 -2.97 -7.38 -5.74
N TYR A 405 -2.94 -8.56 -6.37
CA TYR A 405 -4.14 -9.13 -6.99
C TYR A 405 -5.27 -9.48 -6.00
N PRO A 406 -5.02 -10.13 -4.85
CA PRO A 406 -6.09 -10.42 -3.89
C PRO A 406 -6.72 -9.13 -3.34
N GLU A 407 -5.91 -8.12 -3.06
CA GLU A 407 -6.32 -6.80 -2.58
C GLU A 407 -7.07 -6.01 -3.67
N GLN A 408 -6.71 -6.15 -4.95
CA GLN A 408 -7.50 -5.61 -6.06
C GLN A 408 -8.89 -6.25 -6.14
N CYS A 409 -8.98 -7.57 -5.90
CA CYS A 409 -10.26 -8.27 -5.84
C CYS A 409 -11.12 -7.77 -4.69
N LEU A 410 -10.50 -7.56 -3.52
CA LEU A 410 -11.15 -6.95 -2.37
C LEU A 410 -11.65 -5.53 -2.66
N VAL A 411 -10.81 -4.66 -3.22
CA VAL A 411 -11.16 -3.26 -3.53
C VAL A 411 -12.29 -3.18 -4.57
N SER A 412 -12.31 -4.09 -5.53
CA SER A 412 -13.33 -4.14 -6.59
C SER A 412 -14.59 -4.94 -6.21
N GLY A 413 -14.57 -5.65 -5.08
CA GLY A 413 -15.65 -6.53 -4.65
C GLY A 413 -15.81 -7.78 -5.51
N CYS A 414 -14.78 -8.19 -6.28
CA CYS A 414 -14.82 -9.38 -7.11
C CYS A 414 -14.20 -10.60 -6.40
N MET A 415 -14.56 -11.80 -6.86
CA MET A 415 -13.93 -13.04 -6.38
C MET A 415 -12.50 -13.17 -6.94
N GLU A 416 -11.60 -13.80 -6.19
CA GLU A 416 -10.18 -13.96 -6.59
C GLU A 416 -9.99 -14.84 -7.85
N ASN A 417 -10.98 -15.62 -8.24
CA ASN A 417 -10.96 -16.38 -9.49
C ASN A 417 -11.47 -15.59 -10.71
N ARG A 418 -11.56 -14.24 -10.60
CA ARG A 418 -12.02 -13.34 -11.66
C ARG A 418 -11.06 -12.17 -11.84
N CYS A 419 -11.05 -11.62 -13.04
CA CYS A 419 -10.23 -10.44 -13.36
C CYS A 419 -10.88 -9.19 -12.75
N PRO A 420 -10.25 -8.51 -11.76
CA PRO A 420 -10.79 -7.28 -11.17
C PRO A 420 -10.86 -6.13 -12.19
N THR A 421 -10.18 -6.30 -13.34
CA THR A 421 -10.19 -5.36 -14.45
C THR A 421 -11.01 -5.77 -15.66
N GLY A 422 -11.69 -6.92 -15.60
CA GLY A 422 -12.55 -7.42 -16.66
C GLY A 422 -13.97 -6.85 -16.58
N GLN A 423 -14.75 -7.06 -17.64
CA GLN A 423 -16.20 -6.93 -17.56
C GLN A 423 -16.76 -8.20 -16.90
N ILE A 424 -17.33 -8.04 -15.70
CA ILE A 424 -17.97 -9.13 -14.96
C ILE A 424 -19.48 -8.86 -14.98
N ALA A 425 -20.31 -9.89 -15.16
CA ALA A 425 -21.76 -9.74 -15.08
C ALA A 425 -22.15 -9.37 -13.63
N GLN A 426 -23.21 -8.55 -13.44
CA GLN A 426 -23.61 -8.07 -12.11
C GLN A 426 -23.92 -9.20 -11.12
N GLU A 427 -24.37 -10.35 -11.62
CA GLU A 427 -24.66 -11.58 -10.88
C GLU A 427 -23.39 -12.35 -10.43
N GLU A 428 -22.27 -12.09 -11.09
CA GLU A 428 -20.96 -12.72 -10.83
C GLU A 428 -20.06 -11.87 -9.94
N VAL A 429 -20.45 -10.60 -9.70
CA VAL A 429 -19.93 -9.85 -8.56
C VAL A 429 -20.60 -10.41 -7.30
N MET A 430 -19.92 -10.38 -6.15
CA MET A 430 -20.52 -10.84 -4.89
C MET A 430 -21.80 -10.03 -4.61
N SER A 431 -22.96 -10.55 -5.03
CA SER A 431 -24.23 -9.81 -5.16
C SER A 431 -24.72 -9.25 -3.82
N THR A 432 -24.32 -9.87 -2.71
CA THR A 432 -24.54 -9.38 -1.34
C THR A 432 -23.69 -8.15 -0.99
N VAL A 433 -22.43 -8.07 -1.44
CA VAL A 433 -21.58 -6.87 -1.31
C VAL A 433 -22.17 -5.74 -2.16
N TYR A 434 -22.62 -6.07 -3.37
CA TYR A 434 -23.18 -5.09 -4.30
C TYR A 434 -24.53 -4.51 -3.85
N HIS A 435 -25.45 -5.31 -3.31
CA HIS A 435 -26.74 -4.80 -2.83
C HIS A 435 -26.62 -3.83 -1.64
N GLU A 436 -25.57 -3.96 -0.83
CA GLU A 436 -25.27 -3.04 0.28
C GLU A 436 -24.51 -1.80 -0.18
N ILE A 437 -23.67 -1.93 -1.23
CA ILE A 437 -22.99 -0.82 -1.92
C ILE A 437 -23.96 0.03 -2.77
N GLU A 438 -24.95 -0.57 -3.45
CA GLU A 438 -25.93 0.13 -4.29
C GLU A 438 -27.01 0.88 -3.49
N ARG A 439 -27.47 0.35 -2.35
CA ARG A 439 -28.50 1.03 -1.54
C ARG A 439 -28.07 2.40 -0.97
N ARG A 440 -26.78 2.76 -1.03
CA ARG A 440 -26.23 3.98 -0.41
C ARG A 440 -25.34 4.83 -1.33
N HIS A 441 -25.59 4.85 -2.64
CA HIS A 441 -25.05 5.85 -3.60
C HIS A 441 -23.52 5.88 -3.80
N TRP A 442 -22.86 4.72 -3.97
CA TRP A 442 -21.41 4.67 -4.27
C TRP A 442 -21.05 4.65 -5.77
N THR A 443 -22.03 4.48 -6.67
CA THR A 443 -21.82 4.43 -8.14
C THR A 443 -21.20 5.69 -8.73
N TYR A 444 -21.07 6.77 -7.96
CA TYR A 444 -20.53 8.05 -8.43
C TYR A 444 -19.08 8.37 -8.04
N TRP A 445 -18.40 7.61 -7.14
CA TRP A 445 -17.09 8.04 -6.61
C TRP A 445 -15.99 6.99 -6.36
N MET A 446 -16.27 5.70 -6.17
CA MET A 446 -15.38 4.73 -6.82
C MET A 446 -16.06 4.41 -8.11
N PRO A 447 -15.54 4.88 -9.24
CA PRO A 447 -15.95 4.25 -10.46
C PRO A 447 -15.35 2.84 -10.31
N ILE A 448 -16.22 1.87 -10.08
CA ILE A 448 -16.06 0.53 -10.67
C ILE A 448 -15.81 0.70 -12.20
N GLY A 449 -16.15 1.90 -12.73
CA GLY A 449 -15.70 2.51 -13.97
C GLY A 449 -14.22 3.01 -14.12
N THR A 450 -13.37 3.11 -13.09
CA THR A 450 -11.98 3.63 -13.23
C THR A 450 -11.00 2.51 -13.51
N ILE A 451 -11.46 1.27 -13.31
CA ILE A 451 -10.90 0.13 -14.01
C ILE A 451 -11.44 0.04 -15.47
N ARG A 452 -12.44 0.85 -15.84
CA ARG A 452 -13.24 0.71 -17.07
C ARG A 452 -12.95 1.75 -18.17
N TYR A 453 -11.74 2.31 -18.26
CA TYR A 453 -11.38 3.18 -19.38
C TYR A 453 -10.08 2.80 -20.09
N LEU A 454 -10.07 1.60 -20.71
CA LEU A 454 -9.05 1.25 -21.73
C LEU A 454 -9.58 0.40 -22.91
N ALA A 455 -10.88 0.31 -23.17
CA ALA A 455 -11.35 -0.48 -24.33
C ALA A 455 -12.68 0.02 -24.92
N ASN A 456 -12.65 1.12 -25.68
CA ASN A 456 -13.40 1.25 -26.94
C ASN A 456 -13.17 2.63 -27.59
N SER A 457 -12.17 2.72 -28.46
CA SER A 457 -12.33 3.47 -29.71
C SER A 457 -12.17 2.48 -30.85
N ARG A 458 -13.28 2.12 -31.48
CA ARG A 458 -13.29 1.37 -32.74
C ARG A 458 -12.66 2.22 -33.84
N THR A 459 -11.35 2.15 -33.95
CA THR A 459 -10.58 2.37 -35.19
C THR A 459 -9.26 1.64 -34.99
N GLY A 460 -9.06 0.57 -35.75
CA GLY A 460 -7.92 -0.32 -35.60
C GLY A 460 -6.59 0.38 -35.86
N SER A 461 -5.71 0.36 -34.86
CA SER A 461 -4.30 0.04 -35.02
C SER A 461 -3.64 -0.13 -33.66
N ARG A 462 -2.99 -1.28 -33.50
CA ARG A 462 -2.00 -1.69 -32.50
C ARG A 462 -1.64 -0.64 -31.44
N LEU A 463 -2.22 -0.75 -30.25
CA LEU A 463 -1.74 -0.16 -28.99
C LEU A 463 -2.02 -1.15 -27.86
N LEU A 464 -1.20 -2.20 -27.82
CA LEU A 464 -0.98 -3.06 -26.67
C LEU A 464 0.42 -2.71 -26.19
N ASP A 465 0.52 -2.15 -24.99
CA ASP A 465 1.66 -2.25 -24.06
C ASP A 465 1.53 -1.13 -23.01
N PHE A 466 0.90 -1.44 -21.86
CA PHE A 466 1.48 -1.25 -20.52
C PHE A 466 0.44 -1.56 -19.44
N ALA A 467 0.30 -2.84 -19.11
CA ALA A 467 -0.18 -3.31 -17.83
C ALA A 467 0.27 -4.76 -17.71
N LEU A 468 1.58 -4.99 -17.60
CA LEU A 468 2.24 -6.23 -17.19
C LEU A 468 3.75 -6.06 -17.42
N SER A 469 4.45 -5.46 -16.44
CA SER A 469 5.89 -5.63 -16.29
C SER A 469 6.32 -5.11 -14.93
N THR A 470 6.76 -6.04 -14.09
CA THR A 470 7.39 -5.86 -12.76
C THR A 470 6.51 -5.30 -11.64
N SER A 471 6.33 -6.13 -10.60
CA SER A 471 6.05 -5.69 -9.23
C SER A 471 6.82 -4.39 -8.92
N PRO A 472 6.17 -3.32 -8.43
CA PRO A 472 6.88 -2.15 -7.94
C PRO A 472 7.58 -2.39 -6.59
N PHE A 473 7.35 -3.55 -5.96
CA PHE A 473 8.03 -3.99 -4.75
C PHE A 473 9.10 -5.01 -5.13
N GLY A 474 10.28 -4.52 -5.53
CA GLY A 474 11.50 -5.19 -5.09
C GLY A 474 11.47 -5.19 -3.57
N ARG A 475 11.78 -6.34 -2.94
CA ARG A 475 11.84 -6.51 -1.47
C ARG A 475 12.22 -5.19 -0.82
N ILE A 476 11.28 -4.59 -0.09
CA ILE A 476 11.60 -3.54 0.86
C ILE A 476 12.68 -4.17 1.74
N SER A 477 13.91 -3.70 1.58
CA SER A 477 15.02 -4.09 2.42
C SER A 477 14.58 -3.83 3.85
N HIS A 478 14.55 -4.92 4.62
CA HIS A 478 14.22 -4.95 6.03
C HIS A 478 14.75 -3.70 6.76
N MET A 479 13.86 -2.87 7.29
CA MET A 479 14.18 -2.16 8.52
C MET A 479 14.11 -3.22 9.63
N PRO A 480 15.22 -3.52 10.33
CA PRO A 480 15.19 -4.44 11.45
C PRO A 480 14.50 -3.74 12.62
N ILE A 481 13.18 -3.84 12.72
CA ILE A 481 12.48 -3.58 13.98
C ILE A 481 12.71 -4.81 14.85
N SER A 482 13.89 -4.88 15.46
CA SER A 482 14.12 -5.75 16.61
C SER A 482 13.45 -5.08 17.81
N SER A 483 12.19 -5.41 18.07
CA SER A 483 11.49 -4.94 19.27
C SER A 483 11.30 -6.11 20.24
N PRO A 484 11.95 -6.09 21.43
CA PRO A 484 11.61 -7.01 22.49
C PRO A 484 10.22 -6.67 23.06
N ALA A 485 9.51 -7.70 23.51
CA ALA A 485 8.12 -7.68 23.95
C ALA A 485 7.73 -6.41 24.76
N LEU A 486 6.80 -5.62 24.24
CA LEU A 486 6.22 -4.45 24.92
C LEU A 486 4.69 -4.56 25.03
N HIS A 487 4.20 -4.16 26.20
CA HIS A 487 2.80 -4.12 26.62
C HIS A 487 1.97 -3.14 25.74
N PRO A 488 0.65 -3.37 25.53
CA PRO A 488 -0.20 -2.66 24.57
C PRO A 488 -0.24 -1.12 24.68
N THR A 489 0.00 -0.54 25.85
CA THR A 489 0.06 0.93 26.03
C THR A 489 1.33 1.57 25.48
N CYS A 490 2.38 0.79 25.20
CA CYS A 490 3.68 1.28 24.72
C CYS A 490 3.74 1.42 23.18
N CYS A 491 2.82 0.80 22.42
CA CYS A 491 2.82 0.89 20.95
C CYS A 491 2.52 2.30 20.45
N ILE A 492 1.62 3.04 21.09
CA ILE A 492 1.11 4.32 20.58
C ILE A 492 2.16 5.43 20.76
N SER A 493 2.87 5.46 21.89
CA SER A 493 3.98 6.40 22.13
C SER A 493 5.16 6.14 21.19
N CYS A 494 5.49 4.87 20.91
CA CYS A 494 6.48 4.52 19.89
C CYS A 494 6.07 4.99 18.50
N ILE A 495 4.84 4.70 18.07
CA ILE A 495 4.33 5.12 16.75
C ILE A 495 4.35 6.64 16.60
N LYS A 496 3.97 7.37 17.67
CA LYS A 496 4.04 8.84 17.70
C LYS A 496 5.47 9.37 17.60
N ALA A 497 6.41 8.81 18.35
CA ALA A 497 7.82 9.23 18.30
C ALA A 497 8.47 8.94 16.92
N PHE A 498 8.21 7.77 16.32
CA PHE A 498 8.68 7.44 14.97
C PHE A 498 8.06 8.33 13.89
N SER A 499 6.84 8.83 14.08
CA SER A 499 6.23 9.76 13.13
C SER A 499 6.83 11.18 13.16
N LYS A 500 7.58 11.53 14.23
CA LYS A 500 8.18 12.86 14.45
C LYS A 500 9.65 12.97 13.99
N ILE A 501 10.34 11.86 13.68
CA ILE A 501 11.80 11.79 13.42
C ILE A 501 12.13 11.10 12.09
#